data_AF-A0A135L948-F1
#
_entry.id   AF-A0A135L948-F1
#
_cell.length_a   1.000
_cell.length_b   1.000
_cell.length_c   1.000
_cell.angle_alpha   90.00
_cell.angle_beta   90.00
_cell.angle_gamma   90.00
#
_symmetry.space_group_name_H-M   'P 1'
#
loop_
_entity.id
_entity.type
_entity.pdbx_description
1 polymer ?
#
loop_
_entity_poly.entity_id
_entity_poly.type
_entity_poly.pdbx_seq_one_letter_code
_entity_poly.pdbx_strand_id
1 'polypeptide(L)'
;MHMLAKVAGGEVDEYYDVLQAFFAEGADGSGLVMTFQRQLSVEPWNGDPSTDDYFNNSYCMTLGSEVTIYGGLEQVSFLDSRGCFYFSDHAATELGIGRQLIVDFKVSEHLLQLFQRFLRQAVTWGVPSQIPQTNGLAFESSIMDAPTTQPKPDEGIKAPNLRGGHLKLRFMSQEQLDREDGNPPDNVAGSSEPSPEESAYLSNLTPFQQKICGCLHDLGWIDTDICKFLIQFENGREHVRAELRMKGQSETDIQKLEDVCETDMEDFSHLRRSGGNRALEQYRSELYLLHENKRQRRVMLNEE
;
A
#
# COMPACT_ATOMS: atom_id res chain seq x y z
N MET A 1 6.86 -7.40 -25.25
CA MET A 1 7.93 -7.20 -24.25
C MET A 1 8.16 -8.51 -23.52
N HIS A 2 9.38 -8.78 -23.05
CA HIS A 2 9.72 -9.98 -22.30
C HIS A 2 10.62 -9.61 -21.12
N MET A 3 10.30 -10.12 -19.94
CA MET A 3 11.06 -9.89 -18.71
C MET A 3 11.24 -11.17 -17.90
N LEU A 4 12.21 -11.15 -16.98
CA LEU A 4 12.47 -12.22 -16.03
C LEU A 4 12.15 -11.71 -14.62
N ALA A 5 11.10 -12.24 -13.99
CA ALA A 5 10.75 -11.90 -12.62
C ALA A 5 11.53 -12.76 -11.62
N LYS A 6 12.23 -12.12 -10.67
CA LYS A 6 12.96 -12.80 -9.58
C LYS A 6 12.25 -12.70 -8.24
N VAL A 7 11.20 -11.89 -8.17
CA VAL A 7 10.26 -11.80 -7.07
C VAL A 7 8.84 -11.82 -7.62
N ALA A 8 7.97 -12.53 -6.91
CA ALA A 8 6.54 -12.54 -7.13
C ALA A 8 5.85 -12.84 -5.80
N GLY A 9 4.66 -12.28 -5.60
CA GLY A 9 3.88 -12.53 -4.41
C GLY A 9 2.54 -11.83 -4.45
N GLY A 10 1.88 -11.85 -3.31
CA GLY A 10 0.67 -11.08 -3.09
C GLY A 10 0.39 -10.99 -1.61
N GLU A 11 -0.27 -9.91 -1.22
CA GLU A 11 -0.59 -9.63 0.17
C GLU A 11 -1.92 -8.90 0.27
N VAL A 12 -2.54 -9.08 1.44
CA VAL A 12 -3.66 -8.27 1.88
C VAL A 12 -3.05 -7.19 2.76
N ASP A 13 -3.12 -5.95 2.31
CA ASP A 13 -2.73 -4.81 3.09
C ASP A 13 -3.99 -4.20 3.71
N GLU A 14 -4.29 -4.62 4.94
CA GLU A 14 -5.43 -4.09 5.71
C GLU A 14 -5.25 -2.61 6.10
N TYR A 15 -4.02 -2.09 6.06
CA TYR A 15 -3.72 -0.68 6.38
C TYR A 15 -4.13 0.23 5.23
N TYR A 16 -3.80 -0.15 3.99
CA TYR A 16 -4.23 0.56 2.79
C TYR A 16 -5.58 0.10 2.25
N ASP A 17 -6.21 -0.91 2.88
CA ASP A 17 -7.44 -1.55 2.42
C ASP A 17 -7.30 -2.12 1.00
N VAL A 18 -6.13 -2.70 0.68
CA VAL A 18 -5.79 -3.18 -0.66
C VAL A 18 -5.46 -4.66 -0.66
N LEU A 19 -6.01 -5.39 -1.62
CA LEU A 19 -5.50 -6.69 -2.03
C LEU A 19 -4.55 -6.49 -3.20
N GLN A 20 -3.32 -6.97 -3.07
CA GLN A 20 -2.32 -6.80 -4.11
C GLN A 20 -1.64 -8.09 -4.57
N ALA A 21 -1.30 -8.12 -5.85
CA ALA A 21 -0.42 -9.09 -6.46
C ALA A 21 0.70 -8.35 -7.17
N PHE A 22 1.92 -8.86 -7.11
CA PHE A 22 3.06 -8.18 -7.72
C PHE A 22 4.13 -9.13 -8.23
N PHE A 23 4.95 -8.63 -9.16
CA PHE A 23 6.22 -9.23 -9.54
C PHE A 23 7.25 -8.16 -9.92
N ALA A 24 8.54 -8.52 -9.82
CA ALA A 24 9.66 -7.62 -10.10
C ALA A 24 10.84 -8.32 -10.78
N GLU A 25 11.59 -7.58 -11.60
CA GLU A 25 12.83 -8.07 -12.26
C GLU A 25 13.96 -8.36 -11.28
N GLY A 26 14.13 -7.47 -10.31
CA GLY A 26 15.08 -7.64 -9.21
C GLY A 26 14.62 -8.73 -8.25
N ALA A 27 15.59 -9.32 -7.54
CA ALA A 27 15.23 -10.07 -6.34
C ALA A 27 14.90 -9.10 -5.21
N ASP A 28 15.54 -7.92 -5.19
CA ASP A 28 14.94 -6.72 -4.64
C ASP A 28 13.75 -6.32 -5.48
N GLY A 29 12.77 -5.55 -5.05
CA GLY A 29 11.86 -4.87 -5.97
C GLY A 29 12.55 -3.84 -6.89
N SER A 30 13.79 -4.06 -7.34
CA SER A 30 14.49 -3.25 -8.33
C SER A 30 14.10 -3.62 -9.76
N GLY A 31 14.40 -2.69 -10.67
CA GLY A 31 14.04 -2.82 -12.07
C GLY A 31 12.56 -2.57 -12.27
N LEU A 32 11.99 -3.20 -13.28
CA LEU A 32 10.56 -3.10 -13.57
C LEU A 32 9.76 -3.91 -12.55
N VAL A 33 8.81 -3.23 -11.91
CA VAL A 33 7.87 -3.80 -10.94
C VAL A 33 6.47 -3.58 -11.48
N MET A 34 5.68 -4.64 -11.52
CA MET A 34 4.27 -4.56 -11.87
C MET A 34 3.43 -4.95 -10.66
N THR A 35 2.46 -4.12 -10.32
CA THR A 35 1.48 -4.42 -9.26
C THR A 35 0.06 -4.43 -9.83
N PHE A 36 -0.78 -5.27 -9.26
CA PHE A 36 -2.22 -5.36 -9.52
C PHE A 36 -2.91 -5.22 -8.18
N GLN A 37 -3.74 -4.19 -8.03
CA GLN A 37 -4.31 -3.81 -6.74
C GLN A 37 -5.81 -3.63 -6.88
N ARG A 38 -6.57 -4.03 -5.87
CA ARG A 38 -7.97 -3.62 -5.73
C ARG A 38 -8.25 -3.28 -4.27
N GLN A 39 -9.25 -2.44 -4.06
CA GLN A 39 -9.73 -2.16 -2.72
C GLN A 39 -10.45 -3.39 -2.12
N LEU A 40 -10.28 -3.61 -0.82
CA LEU A 40 -10.84 -4.75 -0.08
C LEU A 40 -12.27 -4.47 0.40
N SER A 41 -12.52 -3.28 0.93
CA SER A 41 -13.80 -2.91 1.55
C SER A 41 -14.93 -2.61 0.55
N VAL A 42 -14.64 -2.51 -0.73
CA VAL A 42 -15.65 -2.21 -1.74
C VAL A 42 -16.45 -3.47 -2.09
N GLU A 43 -17.77 -3.35 -2.13
CA GLU A 43 -18.67 -4.44 -2.50
C GLU A 43 -18.45 -4.88 -3.97
N PRO A 44 -18.66 -6.17 -4.31
CA PRO A 44 -18.65 -6.61 -5.70
C PRO A 44 -19.55 -5.73 -6.57
N TRP A 45 -19.04 -5.29 -7.72
CA TRP A 45 -19.75 -4.37 -8.60
C TRP A 45 -21.19 -4.82 -8.89
N ASN A 46 -22.15 -3.93 -8.62
CA ASN A 46 -23.58 -4.17 -8.77
C ASN A 46 -24.33 -3.04 -9.52
N GLY A 47 -23.62 -2.02 -10.01
CA GLY A 47 -24.22 -0.80 -10.54
C GLY A 47 -24.22 -0.69 -12.07
N ASP A 48 -24.33 0.53 -12.58
CA ASP A 48 -24.48 0.85 -14.01
C ASP A 48 -23.14 1.37 -14.58
N PRO A 49 -22.58 0.74 -15.64
CA PRO A 49 -21.30 1.15 -16.25
C PRO A 49 -21.26 2.60 -16.77
N SER A 50 -22.42 3.26 -16.87
CA SER A 50 -22.56 4.64 -17.33
C SER A 50 -22.59 5.69 -16.21
N THR A 51 -22.77 5.28 -14.95
CA THR A 51 -22.85 6.20 -13.80
C THR A 51 -21.78 5.95 -12.74
N ASP A 52 -21.19 4.75 -12.73
CA ASP A 52 -20.25 4.37 -11.68
C ASP A 52 -18.81 4.71 -12.08
N ASP A 53 -18.06 5.29 -11.13
CA ASP A 53 -16.65 5.59 -11.33
C ASP A 53 -15.81 4.30 -11.38
N TYR A 54 -15.06 4.11 -12.46
CA TYR A 54 -14.17 2.96 -12.63
C TYR A 54 -13.00 2.95 -11.63
N PHE A 55 -12.69 4.09 -11.00
CA PHE A 55 -11.61 4.25 -10.03
C PHE A 55 -11.79 3.36 -8.78
N ASN A 56 -13.01 3.33 -8.21
CA ASN A 56 -13.31 2.52 -7.01
C ASN A 56 -13.89 1.14 -7.34
N ASN A 57 -14.27 0.91 -8.60
CA ASN A 57 -15.04 -0.26 -9.02
C ASN A 57 -14.24 -1.24 -9.89
N SER A 58 -12.91 -1.13 -9.88
CA SER A 58 -12.04 -2.03 -10.62
C SER A 58 -10.67 -2.14 -9.96
N TYR A 59 -9.92 -3.15 -10.37
CA TYR A 59 -8.51 -3.21 -10.02
C TYR A 59 -7.73 -2.15 -10.80
N CYS A 60 -6.61 -1.70 -10.25
CA CYS A 60 -5.63 -0.92 -10.94
C CYS A 60 -4.32 -1.70 -11.13
N MET A 61 -3.52 -1.23 -12.08
CA MET A 61 -2.20 -1.73 -12.39
C MET A 61 -1.23 -0.58 -12.35
N THR A 62 -0.03 -0.83 -11.81
CA THR A 62 1.08 0.11 -11.92
C THR A 62 2.30 -0.60 -12.50
N LEU A 63 3.11 0.16 -13.22
CA LEU A 63 4.40 -0.31 -13.74
C LEU A 63 5.47 0.72 -13.37
N GLY A 64 6.20 0.47 -12.28
CA GLY A 64 7.07 1.49 -11.68
C GLY A 64 6.29 2.62 -10.98
N SER A 65 6.97 3.73 -10.68
CA SER A 65 6.54 4.69 -9.65
C SER A 65 5.62 5.84 -10.10
N GLU A 66 5.09 5.87 -11.33
CA GLU A 66 4.43 7.11 -11.81
C GLU A 66 3.12 6.95 -12.60
N VAL A 67 2.71 5.75 -13.05
CA VAL A 67 1.46 5.58 -13.82
C VAL A 67 0.58 4.49 -13.22
N THR A 68 -0.66 4.87 -12.87
CA THR A 68 -1.73 3.97 -12.39
C THR A 68 -2.82 3.89 -13.44
N ILE A 69 -3.19 2.67 -13.82
CA ILE A 69 -4.24 2.40 -14.83
C ILE A 69 -5.29 1.51 -14.22
N TYR A 70 -6.56 1.88 -14.40
CA TYR A 70 -7.71 1.10 -13.92
C TYR A 70 -8.18 0.13 -15.02
N GLY A 71 -8.24 -1.15 -14.69
CA GLY A 71 -8.53 -2.22 -15.64
C GLY A 71 -7.49 -2.32 -16.77
N GLY A 72 -7.92 -2.75 -17.95
CA GLY A 72 -7.09 -2.73 -19.16
C GLY A 72 -6.21 -3.97 -19.39
N LEU A 73 -6.20 -4.93 -18.47
CA LEU A 73 -5.75 -6.29 -18.77
C LEU A 73 -6.89 -7.01 -19.51
N GLU A 74 -6.61 -7.48 -20.72
CA GLU A 74 -7.57 -8.19 -21.57
C GLU A 74 -7.49 -9.71 -21.32
N GLN A 75 -6.27 -10.22 -21.13
CA GLN A 75 -6.04 -11.64 -20.92
C GLN A 75 -4.78 -11.87 -20.09
N VAL A 76 -4.85 -12.87 -19.22
CA VAL A 76 -3.68 -13.47 -18.60
C VAL A 76 -3.69 -14.97 -18.77
N SER A 77 -2.52 -15.54 -19.10
CA SER A 77 -2.33 -16.97 -19.18
C SER A 77 -1.02 -17.41 -18.57
N PHE A 78 -1.02 -18.55 -17.87
CA PHE A 78 0.18 -19.18 -17.36
C PHE A 78 0.43 -20.54 -18.04
N LEU A 79 1.70 -20.80 -18.34
CA LEU A 79 2.21 -22.10 -18.72
C LEU A 79 3.49 -22.35 -17.91
N ASP A 80 3.43 -23.31 -16.98
CA ASP A 80 4.47 -23.57 -16.00
C ASP A 80 4.86 -22.27 -15.25
N SER A 81 6.14 -21.89 -15.32
CA SER A 81 6.67 -20.66 -14.72
C SER A 81 6.64 -19.45 -15.66
N ARG A 82 5.91 -19.50 -16.78
CA ARG A 82 5.78 -18.38 -17.72
C ARG A 82 4.38 -17.79 -17.67
N GLY A 83 4.27 -16.50 -17.38
CA GLY A 83 3.04 -15.72 -17.52
C GLY A 83 3.05 -14.91 -18.82
N CYS A 84 1.90 -14.84 -19.49
CA CYS A 84 1.66 -13.97 -20.63
C CYS A 84 0.48 -13.05 -20.30
N PHE A 85 0.71 -11.75 -20.35
CA PHE A 85 -0.25 -10.70 -20.05
C PHE A 85 -0.52 -9.92 -21.32
N TYR A 86 -1.79 -9.75 -21.66
CA TYR A 86 -2.25 -8.97 -22.80
C TYR A 86 -3.03 -7.77 -22.32
N PHE A 87 -2.62 -6.60 -22.77
CA PHE A 87 -3.18 -5.32 -22.39
C PHE A 87 -3.91 -4.68 -23.58
N SER A 88 -4.91 -3.86 -23.26
CA SER A 88 -5.55 -2.97 -24.23
C SER A 88 -4.54 -1.98 -24.81
N ASP A 89 -4.83 -1.42 -25.99
CA ASP A 89 -3.93 -0.44 -26.62
C ASP A 89 -3.67 0.77 -25.72
N HIS A 90 -4.71 1.23 -25.02
CA HIS A 90 -4.60 2.33 -24.08
C HIS A 90 -3.69 1.99 -22.91
N ALA A 91 -3.93 0.86 -22.22
CA ALA A 91 -3.11 0.45 -21.09
C ALA A 91 -1.65 0.18 -21.51
N ALA A 92 -1.43 -0.46 -22.65
CA ALA A 92 -0.09 -0.69 -23.18
C ALA A 92 0.66 0.62 -23.45
N THR A 93 -0.01 1.60 -24.05
CA THR A 93 0.58 2.92 -24.37
C THR A 93 0.97 3.68 -23.11
N GLU A 94 0.06 3.78 -22.14
CA GLU A 94 0.28 4.51 -20.88
C GLU A 94 1.36 3.84 -20.00
N LEU A 95 1.42 2.51 -19.95
CA LEU A 95 2.48 1.79 -19.27
C LEU A 95 3.81 1.80 -20.05
N GLY A 96 3.85 2.33 -21.28
CA GLY A 96 5.04 2.31 -22.12
C GLY A 96 5.50 0.90 -22.50
N ILE A 97 4.59 -0.07 -22.54
CA ILE A 97 4.86 -1.47 -22.90
C ILE A 97 4.18 -1.83 -24.23
N GLY A 98 4.61 -2.93 -24.84
CA GLY A 98 3.81 -3.54 -25.91
C GLY A 98 2.54 -4.16 -25.35
N ARG A 99 1.53 -4.36 -26.20
CA ARG A 99 0.27 -5.07 -25.85
C ARG A 99 0.48 -6.43 -25.17
N GLN A 100 1.65 -7.04 -25.33
CA GLN A 100 2.01 -8.29 -24.70
C GLN A 100 3.23 -8.12 -23.81
N LEU A 101 3.09 -8.56 -22.56
CA LEU A 101 4.20 -8.77 -21.63
C LEU A 101 4.32 -10.26 -21.34
N ILE A 102 5.47 -10.83 -21.68
CA ILE A 102 5.84 -12.19 -21.32
C ILE A 102 6.74 -12.11 -20.09
N VAL A 103 6.45 -12.89 -19.06
CA VAL A 103 7.18 -12.91 -17.80
C VAL A 103 7.64 -14.34 -17.53
N ASP A 104 8.95 -14.56 -17.52
CA ASP A 104 9.52 -15.80 -17.00
C ASP A 104 9.72 -15.64 -15.48
N PHE A 105 9.07 -16.47 -14.69
CA PHE A 105 9.15 -16.43 -13.23
C PHE A 105 10.29 -17.34 -12.74
N LYS A 106 11.32 -16.72 -12.19
CA LYS A 106 12.44 -17.38 -11.50
C LYS A 106 12.28 -17.26 -9.98
N VAL A 107 11.15 -17.74 -9.49
CA VAL A 107 10.80 -17.81 -8.07
C VAL A 107 10.49 -19.25 -7.68
N SER A 108 10.29 -19.52 -6.38
CA SER A 108 9.79 -20.83 -5.95
C SER A 108 8.35 -21.05 -6.44
N GLU A 109 7.97 -22.31 -6.63
CA GLU A 109 6.61 -22.68 -7.02
C GLU A 109 5.56 -22.09 -6.06
N HIS A 110 5.85 -22.11 -4.75
CA HIS A 110 5.00 -21.52 -3.73
C HIS A 110 4.74 -20.03 -3.95
N LEU A 111 5.77 -19.24 -4.25
CA LEU A 111 5.63 -17.80 -4.50
C LEU A 111 4.87 -17.53 -5.80
N LEU A 112 5.07 -18.36 -6.83
CA LEU A 112 4.31 -18.27 -8.07
C LEU A 112 2.82 -18.58 -7.84
N GLN A 113 2.50 -19.62 -7.09
CA GLN A 113 1.11 -19.95 -6.73
C GLN A 113 0.46 -18.85 -5.89
N LEU A 114 1.20 -18.27 -4.94
CA LEU A 114 0.74 -17.15 -4.14
C LEU A 114 0.40 -15.94 -5.03
N PHE A 115 1.31 -15.55 -5.91
CA PHE A 115 1.07 -14.48 -6.88
C PHE A 115 -0.15 -14.77 -7.76
N GLN A 116 -0.25 -15.97 -8.35
CA GLN A 116 -1.38 -16.36 -9.19
C GLN A 116 -2.73 -16.27 -8.47
N ARG A 117 -2.78 -16.70 -7.20
CA ARG A 117 -3.97 -16.61 -6.36
C ARG A 117 -4.40 -15.15 -6.13
N PHE A 118 -3.46 -14.31 -5.71
CA PHE A 118 -3.74 -12.90 -5.43
C PHE A 118 -4.07 -12.12 -6.71
N LEU A 119 -3.34 -12.38 -7.80
CA LEU A 119 -3.60 -11.75 -9.10
C LEU A 119 -5.04 -12.02 -9.51
N ARG A 120 -5.46 -13.29 -9.42
CA ARG A 120 -6.83 -13.67 -9.72
C ARG A 120 -7.83 -12.90 -8.85
N GLN A 121 -7.64 -12.90 -7.53
CA GLN A 121 -8.54 -12.20 -6.61
C GLN A 121 -8.60 -10.68 -6.86
N ALA A 122 -7.51 -10.08 -7.35
CA ALA A 122 -7.50 -8.69 -7.75
C ALA A 122 -8.26 -8.47 -9.07
N VAL A 123 -7.91 -9.19 -10.13
CA VAL A 123 -8.37 -8.88 -11.49
C VAL A 123 -9.74 -9.44 -11.85
N THR A 124 -10.25 -10.42 -11.09
CA THR A 124 -11.63 -10.93 -11.28
C THR A 124 -12.67 -10.15 -10.50
N TRP A 125 -12.32 -8.98 -10.00
CA TRP A 125 -13.18 -8.11 -9.23
C TRP A 125 -13.33 -6.77 -9.96
N GLY A 126 -14.55 -6.23 -9.94
CA GLY A 126 -14.89 -4.96 -10.57
C GLY A 126 -15.82 -5.11 -11.78
N VAL A 127 -15.84 -4.08 -12.64
CA VAL A 127 -16.75 -4.03 -13.80
C VAL A 127 -16.52 -5.21 -14.75
N PRO A 128 -17.56 -5.99 -15.12
CA PRO A 128 -17.42 -7.20 -15.94
C PRO A 128 -16.67 -6.99 -17.27
N SER A 129 -16.77 -5.80 -17.88
CA SER A 129 -16.07 -5.46 -19.12
C SER A 129 -14.55 -5.31 -18.96
N GLN A 130 -14.05 -5.20 -17.72
CA GLN A 130 -12.64 -5.02 -17.39
C GLN A 130 -12.01 -6.29 -16.77
N ILE A 131 -12.82 -7.30 -16.49
CA ILE A 131 -12.35 -8.60 -16.01
C ILE A 131 -11.63 -9.31 -17.18
N PRO A 132 -10.33 -9.63 -17.04
CA PRO A 132 -9.57 -10.28 -18.10
C PRO A 132 -10.01 -11.74 -18.26
N GLN A 133 -9.77 -12.28 -19.46
CA GLN A 133 -9.80 -13.72 -19.65
C GLN A 133 -8.65 -14.37 -18.87
N THR A 134 -8.96 -15.36 -18.04
CA THR A 134 -7.98 -16.04 -17.18
C THR A 134 -7.83 -17.51 -17.59
N ASN A 135 -6.69 -17.85 -18.18
CA ASN A 135 -6.39 -19.23 -18.62
C ASN A 135 -5.20 -19.79 -17.82
N GLY A 136 -5.31 -21.02 -17.31
CA GLY A 136 -4.19 -21.65 -16.59
C GLY A 136 -3.89 -21.10 -15.19
N LEU A 137 -4.78 -20.26 -14.65
CA LEU A 137 -4.79 -19.94 -13.21
C LEU A 137 -5.53 -21.07 -12.49
N ALA A 138 -4.80 -21.91 -11.75
CA ALA A 138 -5.38 -23.09 -11.10
C ALA A 138 -6.55 -22.69 -10.17
N PHE A 139 -7.66 -23.44 -10.26
CA PHE A 139 -8.77 -23.35 -9.32
C PHE A 139 -8.51 -24.28 -8.14
N GLU A 140 -8.27 -23.71 -6.96
CA GLU A 140 -8.74 -24.36 -5.74
C GLU A 140 -9.96 -23.57 -5.25
N SER A 141 -11.14 -24.11 -5.51
CA SER A 141 -12.36 -23.71 -4.83
C SER A 141 -12.34 -24.30 -3.42
N SER A 142 -12.16 -23.49 -2.39
CA SER A 142 -12.72 -23.81 -1.08
C SER A 142 -12.95 -22.55 -0.27
N ILE A 143 -14.18 -22.06 -0.36
CA ILE A 143 -14.82 -21.42 0.79
C ILE A 143 -15.20 -22.59 1.72
N MET A 144 -14.74 -22.51 2.98
CA MET A 144 -14.93 -23.46 4.08
C MET A 144 -14.14 -24.78 3.98
N ASP A 145 -12.92 -24.78 4.53
CA ASP A 145 -12.58 -25.71 5.61
C ASP A 145 -11.32 -25.20 6.31
N ALA A 146 -11.44 -24.93 7.61
CA ALA A 146 -10.28 -24.83 8.48
C ALA A 146 -9.74 -26.24 8.74
N PRO A 147 -8.43 -26.44 8.66
CA PRO A 147 -7.76 -27.27 9.63
C PRO A 147 -6.79 -26.41 10.44
N THR A 148 -7.07 -26.37 11.74
CA THR A 148 -6.15 -26.00 12.79
C THR A 148 -4.88 -26.83 12.67
N THR A 149 -3.81 -26.26 12.09
CA THR A 149 -2.41 -26.60 12.39
C THR A 149 -1.51 -25.60 11.69
N GLN A 150 -0.86 -24.74 12.47
CA GLN A 150 0.21 -23.87 12.00
C GLN A 150 1.34 -24.71 11.40
N PRO A 151 1.74 -24.49 10.13
CA PRO A 151 3.07 -24.87 9.68
C PRO A 151 4.08 -23.90 10.30
N LYS A 152 5.16 -24.43 10.88
CA LYS A 152 6.32 -23.63 11.29
C LYS A 152 6.87 -22.86 10.09
N PRO A 153 7.26 -21.58 10.22
CA PRO A 153 7.90 -20.86 9.15
C PRO A 153 9.36 -21.33 9.03
N ASP A 154 9.67 -22.05 7.95
CA ASP A 154 11.04 -22.19 7.48
C ASP A 154 11.52 -20.87 6.87
N GLU A 155 12.84 -20.66 6.96
CA GLU A 155 13.56 -19.41 6.87
C GLU A 155 13.27 -18.56 5.61
N GLY A 156 13.11 -17.25 5.86
CA GLY A 156 12.61 -16.26 4.92
C GLY A 156 13.53 -15.98 3.73
N ILE A 157 12.93 -16.07 2.54
CA ILE A 157 13.44 -15.45 1.32
C ILE A 157 13.13 -13.95 1.41
N LYS A 158 14.19 -13.15 1.63
CA LYS A 158 14.15 -11.69 1.62
C LYS A 158 14.08 -11.20 0.18
N ALA A 159 13.01 -10.50 -0.18
CA ALA A 159 13.02 -9.56 -1.30
C ALA A 159 13.66 -8.23 -0.83
N PRO A 160 14.75 -7.74 -1.44
CA PRO A 160 15.23 -6.38 -1.19
C PRO A 160 14.34 -5.30 -1.87
N ASN A 161 14.69 -4.02 -1.77
CA ASN A 161 13.83 -2.87 -2.10
C ASN A 161 14.48 -2.02 -3.18
N LEU A 162 13.68 -1.34 -4.03
CA LEU A 162 13.98 -0.04 -4.63
C LEU A 162 12.62 0.63 -4.94
N ARG A 163 12.24 1.84 -4.51
CA ARG A 163 12.93 2.98 -3.88
C ARG A 163 11.95 3.70 -2.95
N GLY A 164 12.51 4.32 -1.91
CA GLY A 164 11.78 5.02 -0.86
C GLY A 164 12.27 4.47 0.46
N GLY A 165 13.43 4.92 0.92
CA GLY A 165 14.05 4.40 2.13
C GLY A 165 13.25 4.82 3.35
N HIS A 166 12.26 4.03 3.76
CA HIS A 166 11.76 3.88 5.12
C HIS A 166 10.95 2.57 5.15
N LEU A 167 11.13 1.77 6.21
CA LEU A 167 10.37 0.57 6.56
C LEU A 167 10.64 -0.70 5.75
N LYS A 168 11.66 -1.44 6.20
CA LYS A 168 11.50 -2.89 6.29
C LYS A 168 10.73 -3.19 7.57
N LEU A 169 9.41 -3.34 7.49
CA LEU A 169 8.65 -3.94 8.59
C LEU A 169 9.03 -5.42 8.65
N ARG A 170 9.88 -5.74 9.61
CA ARG A 170 10.14 -7.11 10.03
C ARG A 170 8.99 -7.46 10.98
N PHE A 171 8.11 -8.38 10.59
CA PHE A 171 7.21 -8.99 11.56
C PHE A 171 8.07 -9.69 12.62
N MET A 172 8.09 -9.11 13.82
CA MET A 172 8.75 -9.69 14.99
C MET A 172 7.66 -10.05 15.99
N SER A 173 7.63 -11.32 16.43
CA SER A 173 6.76 -11.71 17.54
C SER A 173 7.22 -11.04 18.84
N GLN A 174 6.32 -10.89 19.82
CA GLN A 174 6.66 -10.36 21.15
C GLN A 174 7.86 -11.11 21.78
N GLU A 175 7.95 -12.42 21.54
CA GLU A 175 9.03 -13.30 22.00
C GLU A 175 10.37 -13.10 21.25
N GLN A 176 10.35 -12.52 20.05
CA GLN A 176 11.56 -12.08 19.33
C GLN A 176 12.03 -10.70 19.84
N LEU A 177 11.09 -9.82 20.18
CA LEU A 177 11.36 -8.53 20.82
C LEU A 177 12.08 -8.72 22.16
N ASP A 178 11.62 -9.65 22.99
CA ASP A 178 12.21 -9.93 24.30
C ASP A 178 13.61 -10.57 24.23
N ARG A 179 14.04 -11.05 23.05
CA ARG A 179 15.39 -11.61 22.82
C ARG A 179 16.38 -10.60 22.24
N GLU A 180 15.91 -9.57 21.55
CA GLU A 180 16.75 -8.53 20.94
C GLU A 180 17.12 -7.39 21.90
N ASP A 181 16.82 -7.53 23.20
CA ASP A 181 17.21 -6.63 24.32
C ASP A 181 18.75 -6.55 24.55
N GLY A 182 19.55 -7.07 23.61
CA GLY A 182 21.01 -7.09 23.64
C GLY A 182 21.65 -6.33 22.48
N ASN A 183 21.77 -5.01 22.67
CA ASN A 183 22.56 -4.02 21.91
C ASN A 183 22.22 -3.79 20.41
N PRO A 184 22.04 -2.52 19.98
CA PRO A 184 21.79 -2.19 18.58
C PRO A 184 23.09 -2.27 17.75
N PRO A 185 23.01 -2.64 16.45
CA PRO A 185 24.12 -2.45 15.52
C PRO A 185 24.30 -0.96 15.17
N ASP A 186 25.51 -0.45 15.40
CA ASP A 186 25.96 0.95 15.31
C ASP A 186 25.88 1.66 13.94
N ASN A 187 25.17 1.15 12.92
CA ASN A 187 25.35 1.65 11.56
C ASN A 187 24.06 1.88 10.77
N VAL A 188 23.19 2.80 11.22
CA VAL A 188 22.42 3.68 10.32
C VAL A 188 22.14 5.00 11.03
N ALA A 189 23.17 5.85 11.16
CA ALA A 189 22.95 7.27 11.36
C ALA A 189 22.33 7.83 10.07
N GLY A 190 20.98 7.82 9.99
CA GLY A 190 20.28 8.59 8.97
C GLY A 190 20.63 10.05 9.16
N SER A 191 20.94 10.77 8.08
CA SER A 191 21.15 12.22 8.12
C SER A 191 20.05 12.88 8.95
N SER A 192 20.45 13.55 10.03
CA SER A 192 19.53 14.33 10.88
C SER A 192 19.13 15.65 10.23
N GLU A 193 19.83 16.05 9.16
CA GLU A 193 19.52 17.26 8.42
C GLU A 193 18.43 16.97 7.37
N PRO A 194 17.32 17.73 7.39
CA PRO A 194 16.29 17.64 6.36
C PRO A 194 16.85 18.10 5.01
N SER A 195 16.35 17.49 3.94
CA SER A 195 16.59 17.96 2.58
C SER A 195 16.04 19.38 2.37
N PRO A 196 16.49 20.11 1.34
CA PRO A 196 15.95 21.44 1.02
C PRO A 196 14.44 21.42 0.77
N GLU A 197 13.90 20.33 0.20
CA GLU A 197 12.48 20.14 -0.04
C GLU A 197 11.71 19.94 1.28
N GLU A 198 12.24 19.12 2.19
CA GLU A 198 11.67 18.92 3.53
C GLU A 198 11.69 20.22 4.35
N SER A 199 12.78 20.99 4.26
CA SER A 199 12.90 22.30 4.91
C SER A 199 11.90 23.31 4.37
N ALA A 200 11.68 23.33 3.04
CA ALA A 200 10.68 24.18 2.40
C ALA A 200 9.26 23.78 2.80
N TYR A 201 8.98 22.48 2.96
CA TYR A 201 7.69 21.98 3.43
C TYR A 201 7.42 22.42 4.88
N LEU A 202 8.36 22.18 5.81
CA LEU A 202 8.22 22.58 7.21
C LEU A 202 8.07 24.09 7.41
N SER A 203 8.60 24.89 6.48
CA SER A 203 8.46 26.36 6.51
C SER A 203 7.07 26.85 6.08
N ASN A 204 6.25 26.01 5.43
CA ASN A 204 4.95 26.37 4.87
C ASN A 204 3.77 25.61 5.51
N LEU A 205 3.96 25.09 6.73
CA LEU A 205 2.93 24.34 7.45
C LEU A 205 1.73 25.22 7.82
N THR A 206 0.53 24.66 7.74
CA THR A 206 -0.69 25.30 8.27
C THR A 206 -0.62 25.43 9.79
N PRO A 207 -1.41 26.31 10.44
CA PRO A 207 -1.41 26.44 11.90
C PRO A 207 -1.67 25.12 12.63
N PHE A 208 -2.54 24.26 12.08
CA PHE A 208 -2.79 22.93 12.61
C PHE A 208 -1.57 22.01 12.49
N GLN A 209 -0.94 21.97 11.32
CA GLN A 209 0.28 21.19 11.11
C GLN A 209 1.45 21.68 11.98
N GLN A 210 1.54 22.99 12.23
CA GLN A 210 2.53 23.56 13.16
C GLN A 210 2.32 23.08 14.60
N LYS A 211 1.06 22.96 15.05
CA LYS A 211 0.72 22.39 16.37
C LYS A 211 1.23 20.95 16.48
N ILE A 212 0.94 20.11 15.47
CA ILE A 212 1.39 18.70 15.43
C ILE A 212 2.93 18.63 15.42
N CYS A 213 3.57 19.43 14.55
CA CYS A 213 5.02 19.52 14.45
C CYS A 213 5.66 19.85 15.80
N GLY A 214 5.14 20.85 16.52
CA GLY A 214 5.60 21.19 17.88
C GLY A 214 5.46 20.03 18.86
N CYS A 215 4.30 19.35 18.88
CA CYS A 215 4.09 18.18 19.74
C CYS A 215 5.06 17.04 19.43
N LEU A 216 5.33 16.74 18.16
CA LEU A 216 6.27 15.68 17.77
C LEU A 216 7.71 16.05 18.11
N HIS A 217 8.10 17.32 17.95
CA HIS A 217 9.39 17.82 18.42
C HIS A 217 9.58 17.60 19.92
N ASP A 218 8.59 17.96 20.74
CA ASP A 218 8.62 17.75 22.20
C ASP A 218 8.73 16.26 22.58
N LEU A 219 8.33 15.37 21.67
CA LEU A 219 8.42 13.91 21.80
C LEU A 219 9.72 13.32 21.26
N GLY A 220 10.67 14.16 20.84
CA GLY A 220 12.00 13.76 20.39
C GLY A 220 12.09 13.34 18.92
N TRP A 221 11.12 13.75 18.10
CA TRP A 221 11.19 13.52 16.66
C TRP A 221 12.16 14.48 15.97
N ILE A 222 12.76 14.01 14.87
CA ILE A 222 13.60 14.81 13.97
C ILE A 222 12.79 15.31 12.77
N ASP A 223 13.15 16.46 12.22
CA ASP A 223 12.48 17.16 11.11
C ASP A 223 12.13 16.24 9.94
N THR A 224 13.07 15.39 9.53
CA THR A 224 12.90 14.42 8.45
C THR A 224 11.76 13.42 8.71
N ASP A 225 11.64 12.93 9.94
CA ASP A 225 10.59 11.97 10.31
C ASP A 225 9.26 12.71 10.53
N ILE A 226 9.28 13.96 11.03
CA ILE A 226 8.10 14.82 11.15
C ILE A 226 7.52 15.14 9.77
N CYS A 227 8.37 15.50 8.79
CA CYS A 227 7.94 15.75 7.41
C CYS A 227 7.16 14.56 6.85
N LYS A 228 7.74 13.36 6.96
CA LYS A 228 7.14 12.12 6.44
C LYS A 228 5.80 11.84 7.11
N PHE A 229 5.73 12.00 8.42
CA PHE A 229 4.49 11.84 9.17
C PHE A 229 3.41 12.82 8.70
N LEU A 230 3.72 14.11 8.58
CA LEU A 230 2.77 15.15 8.17
C LEU A 230 2.29 14.94 6.72
N ILE A 231 3.17 14.53 5.81
CA ILE A 231 2.80 14.22 4.42
C ILE A 231 1.83 13.05 4.38
N GLN A 232 2.13 11.95 5.09
CA GLN A 232 1.24 10.78 5.12
C GLN A 232 -0.12 11.12 5.75
N PHE A 233 -0.09 11.90 6.83
CA PHE A 233 -1.29 12.37 7.50
C PHE A 233 -2.17 13.23 6.58
N GLU A 234 -1.59 14.20 5.87
CA GLU A 234 -2.34 15.08 4.95
C GLU A 234 -2.86 14.31 3.73
N ASN A 235 -2.11 13.34 3.20
CA ASN A 235 -2.59 12.48 2.12
C ASN A 235 -3.85 11.71 2.53
N GLY A 236 -3.90 11.20 3.76
CA GLY A 236 -5.09 10.56 4.31
C GLY A 236 -6.28 11.52 4.39
N ARG A 237 -6.06 12.76 4.84
CA ARG A 237 -7.10 13.79 4.90
C ARG A 237 -7.62 14.18 3.51
N GLU A 238 -6.73 14.40 2.55
CA GLU A 238 -7.10 14.75 1.17
C GLU A 238 -7.95 13.65 0.51
N HIS A 239 -7.65 12.39 0.79
CA HIS A 239 -8.48 11.28 0.32
C HIS A 239 -9.91 11.36 0.86
N VAL A 240 -10.07 11.60 2.17
CA VAL A 240 -11.40 11.77 2.79
C VAL A 240 -12.13 13.01 2.26
N ARG A 241 -11.43 14.13 2.05
CA ARG A 241 -12.00 15.33 1.41
C ARG A 241 -12.51 15.01 0.00
N ALA A 242 -11.70 14.32 -0.80
CA ALA A 242 -12.07 13.91 -2.15
C ALA A 242 -13.33 13.03 -2.15
N GLU A 243 -13.42 12.06 -1.23
CA GLU A 243 -14.62 11.24 -1.08
C GLU A 243 -15.88 12.05 -0.72
N LEU A 244 -15.77 13.01 0.19
CA LEU A 244 -16.89 13.89 0.52
C LEU A 244 -17.36 14.73 -0.66
N ARG A 245 -16.42 15.27 -1.45
CA ARG A 245 -16.74 15.98 -2.70
C ARG A 245 -17.47 15.08 -3.68
N MET A 246 -17.02 13.84 -3.84
CA MET A 246 -17.69 12.84 -4.69
C MET A 246 -19.11 12.51 -4.20
N LYS A 247 -19.32 12.50 -2.87
CA LYS A 247 -20.65 12.36 -2.25
C LYS A 247 -21.50 13.63 -2.34
N GLY A 248 -21.03 14.67 -3.02
CA GLY A 248 -21.75 15.93 -3.24
C GLY A 248 -21.79 16.86 -2.04
N GLN A 249 -20.91 16.68 -1.05
CA GLN A 249 -20.80 17.62 0.06
C GLN A 249 -20.20 18.96 -0.38
N SER A 250 -20.67 20.04 0.24
CA SER A 250 -20.13 21.39 0.00
C SER A 250 -18.79 21.58 0.72
N GLU A 251 -17.89 22.41 0.18
CA GLU A 251 -16.62 22.74 0.85
C GLU A 251 -16.84 23.32 2.26
N THR A 252 -17.94 24.04 2.47
CA THR A 252 -18.31 24.57 3.79
C THR A 252 -18.64 23.47 4.80
N ASP A 253 -19.27 22.39 4.37
CA ASP A 253 -19.62 21.28 5.26
C ASP A 253 -18.42 20.35 5.48
N ILE A 254 -17.59 20.15 4.46
CA ILE A 254 -16.28 19.49 4.58
C ILE A 254 -15.45 20.23 5.64
N GLN A 255 -15.28 21.54 5.51
CA GLN A 255 -14.49 22.34 6.46
C GLN A 255 -15.00 22.22 7.91
N LYS A 256 -16.32 22.20 8.14
CA LYS A 256 -16.87 22.00 9.50
C LYS A 256 -16.49 20.64 10.07
N LEU A 257 -16.55 19.58 9.25
CA LEU A 257 -16.16 18.23 9.68
C LEU A 257 -14.66 18.14 9.95
N GLU A 258 -13.86 18.88 9.19
CA GLU A 258 -12.43 19.01 9.44
C GLU A 258 -12.13 19.72 10.75
N ASP A 259 -12.79 20.84 11.03
CA ASP A 259 -12.62 21.59 12.27
C ASP A 259 -12.92 20.71 13.51
N VAL A 260 -13.91 19.81 13.39
CA VAL A 260 -14.20 18.79 14.41
C VAL A 260 -13.03 17.80 14.54
N CYS A 261 -12.52 17.28 13.42
CA CYS A 261 -11.40 16.36 13.43
C CYS A 261 -10.13 17.00 14.02
N GLU A 262 -9.84 18.27 13.72
CA GLU A 262 -8.67 18.98 14.24
C GLU A 262 -8.74 19.23 15.74
N THR A 263 -9.95 19.47 16.27
CA THR A 263 -10.16 19.71 17.70
C THR A 263 -9.97 18.44 18.53
N ASP A 264 -10.44 17.30 18.04
CA ASP A 264 -10.41 16.02 18.76
C ASP A 264 -9.02 15.34 18.78
N MET A 265 -8.03 15.88 18.06
CA MET A 265 -6.69 15.31 17.98
C MET A 265 -5.77 15.89 19.08
N GLU A 266 -5.65 15.16 20.19
CA GLU A 266 -4.98 15.68 21.40
C GLU A 266 -3.86 14.81 21.97
N ASP A 267 -3.79 13.51 21.64
CA ASP A 267 -2.79 12.60 22.25
C ASP A 267 -1.77 12.05 21.25
N PHE A 268 -0.52 12.47 21.41
CA PHE A 268 0.66 11.95 20.71
C PHE A 268 1.63 11.21 21.64
N SER A 269 1.30 11.05 22.93
CA SER A 269 2.26 10.61 23.96
C SER A 269 2.90 9.25 23.67
N HIS A 270 2.18 8.36 23.01
CA HIS A 270 2.63 7.03 22.60
C HIS A 270 3.61 7.05 21.42
N LEU A 271 3.78 8.19 20.74
CA LEU A 271 4.75 8.43 19.67
C LEU A 271 6.12 8.87 20.18
N ARG A 272 6.33 8.94 21.50
CA ARG A 272 7.64 9.32 22.07
C ARG A 272 8.78 8.47 21.49
N ARG A 273 9.80 9.15 20.97
CA ARG A 273 11.04 8.54 20.49
C ARG A 273 12.02 8.40 21.65
N SER A 274 12.50 7.18 21.90
CA SER A 274 13.56 6.92 22.88
C SER A 274 14.92 6.71 22.22
N GLY A 275 14.95 6.56 20.89
CA GLY A 275 16.15 6.26 20.12
C GLY A 275 16.63 4.81 20.26
N GLY A 276 15.94 3.99 21.06
CA GLY A 276 16.35 2.62 21.37
C GLY A 276 15.93 1.58 20.33
N ASN A 277 14.78 1.78 19.65
CA ASN A 277 14.28 0.86 18.64
C ASN A 277 13.51 1.57 17.53
N ARG A 278 14.22 1.95 16.47
CA ARG A 278 13.65 2.72 15.35
C ARG A 278 12.49 1.99 14.64
N ALA A 279 12.56 0.66 14.53
CA ALA A 279 11.51 -0.13 13.88
C ALA A 279 10.21 -0.11 14.70
N LEU A 280 10.30 -0.28 16.02
CA LEU A 280 9.14 -0.21 16.92
C LEU A 280 8.51 1.18 16.93
N GLU A 281 9.34 2.22 16.98
CA GLU A 281 8.84 3.60 16.94
C GLU A 281 8.15 3.92 15.61
N GLN A 282 8.66 3.38 14.50
CA GLN A 282 8.05 3.57 13.20
C GLN A 282 6.71 2.83 13.09
N TYR A 283 6.65 1.59 13.57
CA TYR A 283 5.40 0.83 13.67
C TYR A 283 4.33 1.55 14.51
N ARG A 284 4.71 2.16 15.65
CA ARG A 284 3.80 2.96 16.47
C ARG A 284 3.25 4.18 15.72
N SER A 285 4.08 4.79 14.88
CA SER A 285 3.70 5.95 14.08
C SER A 285 2.68 5.58 13.01
N GLU A 286 2.88 4.44 12.34
CA GLU A 286 1.94 3.91 11.36
C GLU A 286 0.61 3.52 12.00
N LEU A 287 0.63 2.81 13.13
CA LEU A 287 -0.58 2.47 13.87
C LEU A 287 -1.37 3.71 14.26
N TYR A 288 -0.70 4.78 14.70
CA TYR A 288 -1.38 6.03 15.00
C TYR A 288 -2.06 6.62 13.77
N LEU A 289 -1.36 6.70 12.64
CA LEU A 289 -1.93 7.20 11.39
C LEU A 289 -3.14 6.36 10.93
N LEU A 290 -3.11 5.04 11.15
CA LEU A 290 -4.26 4.16 10.88
C LEU A 290 -5.46 4.50 11.75
N HIS A 291 -5.24 4.60 13.06
CA HIS A 291 -6.31 4.91 14.01
C HIS A 291 -6.90 6.29 13.76
N GLU A 292 -6.05 7.25 13.43
CA GLU A 292 -6.48 8.61 13.12
C GLU A 292 -7.23 8.68 11.80
N ASN A 293 -6.79 7.96 10.76
CA ASN A 293 -7.55 7.84 9.52
C ASN A 293 -8.93 7.21 9.77
N LYS A 294 -9.02 6.10 10.51
CA LYS A 294 -10.30 5.47 10.88
C LYS A 294 -11.19 6.44 11.66
N ARG A 295 -10.63 7.20 12.59
CA ARG A 295 -11.38 8.22 13.36
C ARG A 295 -11.93 9.29 12.43
N GLN A 296 -11.11 9.84 11.53
CA GLN A 296 -11.54 10.85 10.55
C GLN A 296 -12.64 10.30 9.64
N ARG A 297 -12.48 9.08 9.09
CA ARG A 297 -13.52 8.44 8.27
C ARG A 297 -14.82 8.24 9.03
N ARG A 298 -14.77 7.85 10.31
CA ARG A 298 -15.97 7.75 11.16
C ARG A 298 -16.67 9.10 11.33
N VAL A 299 -15.93 10.16 11.61
CA VAL A 299 -16.50 11.50 11.81
C VAL A 299 -17.00 12.11 10.51
N MET A 300 -16.23 11.98 9.44
CA MET A 300 -16.46 12.67 8.17
C MET A 300 -17.40 11.89 7.25
N LEU A 301 -17.25 10.57 7.17
CA LEU A 301 -17.97 9.69 6.22
C LEU A 301 -19.06 8.84 6.89
N ASN A 302 -19.18 8.86 8.23
CA ASN A 302 -20.06 7.98 9.01
C ASN A 302 -19.77 6.48 8.80
N GLU A 303 -18.51 6.10 8.64
CA GLU A 303 -18.07 4.70 8.51
C GLU A 303 -17.77 4.08 9.88
N GLU A 304 -18.03 2.77 10.04
CA GLU A 304 -17.81 2.04 11.31
C GLU A 304 -16.34 1.67 11.56
#